data_AF-A0A6L9IHX4-F1
#
_entry.id   AF-A0A6L9IHX4-F1
#
_cell.length_a   1.000
_cell.length_b   1.000
_cell.length_c   1.000
_cell.angle_alpha   90.00
_cell.angle_beta   90.00
_cell.angle_gamma   90.00
#
_symmetry.space_group_name_H-M   'P 1'
#
loop_
_entity.id
_entity.type
_entity.pdbx_description
1 polymer ?
#
loop_
_entity_poly.entity_id
_entity_poly.type
_entity_poly.pdbx_seq_one_letter_code
_entity_poly.pdbx_strand_id
1 'polypeptide(L)'
;MNAAAFRHFFDYHFTENRHIWDSYIMPLPDAQFTQAVDYAHGSVRNQVVHLISVDDTWFSGLRGVEIPEPLRPAGFADRASIRAKWDSVEQTMRAYLAALRDDMLFDKPLDGEDKDLIVWQVLLHVVNHGTDHRA
;
A
#
# COMPACT_ATOMS: atom_id res chain seq x y z
N MET A 1 11.90 -15.16 11.62
CA MET A 1 11.51 -13.78 11.28
C MET A 1 11.23 -13.03 12.57
N ASN A 2 11.52 -11.73 12.62
CA ASN A 2 11.21 -10.87 13.77
C ASN A 2 10.57 -9.57 13.28
N ALA A 3 9.91 -8.84 14.18
CA ALA A 3 9.22 -7.61 13.87
C ALA A 3 10.17 -6.52 13.33
N ALA A 4 11.43 -6.52 13.79
CA ALA A 4 12.45 -5.58 13.30
C ALA A 4 12.74 -5.75 11.80
N ALA A 5 12.80 -6.98 11.29
CA ALA A 5 12.98 -7.25 9.86
C ALA A 5 11.82 -6.69 9.03
N PHE A 6 10.57 -6.84 9.50
CA PHE A 6 9.42 -6.27 8.82
C PHE A 6 9.42 -4.74 8.85
N ARG A 7 9.80 -4.12 9.96
CA ARG A 7 10.01 -2.66 9.99
C ARG A 7 11.01 -2.21 8.91
N HIS A 8 12.12 -2.95 8.75
CA HIS A 8 13.10 -2.65 7.72
C HIS A 8 12.54 -2.78 6.29
N PHE A 9 11.79 -3.84 6.00
CA PHE A 9 11.13 -4.01 4.69
C PHE A 9 10.12 -2.90 4.39
N PHE A 10 9.37 -2.46 5.41
CA PHE A 10 8.41 -1.37 5.23
C PHE A 10 9.08 0.00 5.15
N ASP A 11 10.18 0.25 5.85
CA ASP A 11 10.97 1.47 5.67
C ASP A 11 11.49 1.57 4.23
N TYR A 12 11.92 0.45 3.63
CA TYR A 12 12.21 0.37 2.20
C TYR A 12 10.97 0.67 1.35
N HIS A 13 9.83 0.00 1.59
CA HIS A 13 8.57 0.22 0.86
C HIS A 13 8.16 1.70 0.88
N PHE A 14 8.18 2.35 2.04
CA PHE A 14 7.82 3.76 2.19
C PHE A 14 8.82 4.68 1.49
N THR A 15 10.12 4.39 1.59
CA THR A 15 11.17 5.17 0.92
C THR A 15 11.00 5.11 -0.59
N GLU A 16 10.79 3.93 -1.16
CA GLU A 16 10.61 3.79 -2.61
C GLU A 16 9.28 4.39 -3.09
N ASN A 17 8.20 4.25 -2.33
CA ASN A 17 6.94 4.91 -2.64
C ASN A 17 7.09 6.45 -2.67
N ARG A 18 7.83 7.01 -1.70
CA ARG A 18 8.10 8.46 -1.65
C ARG A 18 9.00 8.89 -2.80
N HIS A 19 10.07 8.15 -3.05
CA HIS A 19 11.01 8.43 -4.13
C HIS A 19 10.31 8.40 -5.50
N ILE A 20 9.49 7.38 -5.78
CA ILE A 20 8.75 7.30 -7.04
C ILE A 20 7.74 8.45 -7.18
N TRP A 21 7.07 8.79 -6.09
CA TRP A 21 6.12 9.91 -6.09
C TRP A 21 6.82 11.24 -6.42
N ASP A 22 7.87 11.58 -5.68
CA ASP A 22 8.53 12.88 -5.78
C ASP A 22 9.38 13.01 -7.05
N SER A 23 10.15 11.97 -7.40
CA SER A 23 11.10 12.02 -8.52
C SER A 23 10.46 11.79 -9.88
N TYR A 24 9.38 10.98 -9.96
CA TYR A 24 8.83 10.57 -11.25
C TYR A 24 7.36 10.96 -11.43
N ILE A 25 6.49 10.80 -10.43
CA ILE A 25 5.04 11.04 -10.62
C ILE A 25 4.69 12.53 -10.57
N MET A 26 5.29 13.28 -9.65
CA MET A 26 5.08 14.72 -9.50
C MET A 26 5.48 15.54 -10.73
N PRO A 27 6.63 15.31 -11.40
CA PRO A 27 7.02 16.08 -12.59
C PRO A 27 6.28 15.67 -13.87
N LEU A 28 5.48 14.59 -13.87
CA LEU A 28 4.73 14.20 -15.06
C LEU A 28 3.72 15.29 -15.48
N PRO A 29 3.64 15.63 -16.77
CA PRO A 29 2.51 16.37 -17.31
C PRO A 29 1.19 15.67 -16.99
N ASP A 30 0.14 16.43 -16.68
CA ASP A 30 -1.18 15.88 -16.34
C ASP A 30 -1.72 14.93 -17.40
N ALA A 31 -1.50 15.26 -18.67
CA ALA A 31 -1.91 14.41 -19.80
C ALA A 31 -1.25 13.02 -19.74
N GLN A 32 0.02 12.91 -19.33
CA GLN A 32 0.72 11.63 -19.19
C GLN A 32 0.31 10.89 -17.91
N PHE A 33 0.04 11.62 -16.83
CA PHE A 33 -0.39 11.02 -15.57
C PHE A 33 -1.70 10.23 -15.68
N THR A 34 -2.62 10.70 -16.53
CA THR A 34 -3.89 10.04 -16.84
C THR A 34 -3.92 9.36 -18.20
N GLN A 35 -2.79 9.28 -18.90
CA GLN A 35 -2.73 8.67 -20.22
C GLN A 35 -3.11 7.19 -20.14
N ALA A 36 -4.02 6.77 -21.02
CA ALA A 36 -4.37 5.37 -21.16
C ALA A 36 -3.18 4.56 -21.69
N VAL A 37 -2.91 3.45 -21.02
CA VAL A 37 -1.89 2.46 -21.42
C VAL A 37 -2.54 1.08 -21.38
N ASP A 38 -2.24 0.22 -22.35
CA ASP A 38 -2.76 -1.16 -22.38
C ASP A 38 -1.90 -2.09 -21.51
N TYR A 39 -1.82 -1.75 -20.21
CA TYR A 39 -1.06 -2.50 -19.22
C TYR A 39 -1.59 -2.25 -17.80
N ALA A 40 -1.61 -3.30 -16.98
CA ALA A 40 -1.95 -3.28 -15.55
C ALA A 40 -3.21 -2.45 -15.24
N HIS A 41 -3.06 -1.33 -14.51
CA HIS A 41 -4.18 -0.47 -14.09
C HIS A 41 -4.55 0.64 -15.07
N GLY A 42 -3.94 0.65 -16.26
CA GLY A 42 -4.36 1.47 -17.40
C GLY A 42 -3.89 2.93 -17.39
N SER A 43 -3.26 3.42 -16.32
CA SER A 43 -2.57 4.72 -16.26
C SER A 43 -1.73 4.83 -14.98
N VAL A 44 -0.79 5.76 -14.93
CA VAL A 44 0.02 6.04 -13.73
C VAL A 44 -0.87 6.41 -12.54
N ARG A 45 -1.86 7.29 -12.73
CA ARG A 45 -2.82 7.63 -11.67
C ARG A 45 -3.50 6.39 -11.10
N ASN A 46 -4.05 5.54 -11.97
CA ASN A 46 -4.78 4.36 -11.52
C ASN A 46 -3.87 3.37 -10.79
N GLN A 47 -2.63 3.21 -11.27
CA GLN A 47 -1.62 2.36 -10.64
C GLN A 47 -1.33 2.82 -9.20
N VAL A 48 -1.13 4.12 -8.99
CA VAL A 48 -0.88 4.67 -7.65
C VAL A 48 -2.09 4.51 -6.74
N VAL A 49 -3.29 4.80 -7.25
CA VAL A 49 -4.53 4.64 -6.47
C VAL A 49 -4.75 3.17 -6.08
N HIS A 50 -4.44 2.22 -6.97
CA HIS A 50 -4.48 0.79 -6.67
C HIS A 50 -3.51 0.43 -5.54
N LEU A 51 -2.25 0.88 -5.62
CA LEU A 51 -1.25 0.60 -4.58
C LEU A 51 -1.71 1.10 -3.20
N ILE A 52 -2.27 2.31 -3.14
CA ILE A 52 -2.83 2.87 -1.91
C ILE A 52 -4.01 2.03 -1.39
N SER A 53 -4.89 1.59 -2.30
CA SER A 53 -6.06 0.79 -1.93
C SER A 53 -5.64 -0.56 -1.33
N VAL A 54 -4.64 -1.22 -1.91
CA VAL A 54 -4.14 -2.52 -1.42
C VAL A 54 -3.45 -2.37 -0.07
N ASP A 55 -2.63 -1.34 0.11
CA ASP A 55 -2.00 -1.03 1.41
C ASP A 55 -3.08 -0.82 2.50
N ASP A 56 -4.14 -0.05 2.21
CA ASP A 56 -5.23 0.24 3.15
C ASP A 56 -6.08 -1.01 3.47
N THR A 57 -6.39 -1.82 2.46
CA THR A 57 -7.15 -3.07 2.60
C THR A 57 -6.45 -4.05 3.53
N TRP A 58 -5.18 -4.37 3.27
CA TRP A 58 -4.45 -5.35 4.07
C TRP A 58 -4.21 -4.87 5.50
N PHE A 59 -3.86 -3.60 5.69
CA PHE A 59 -3.67 -3.07 7.04
C PHE A 59 -4.98 -2.90 7.81
N SER A 60 -6.11 -2.73 7.13
CA SER A 60 -7.43 -2.79 7.78
C SER A 60 -7.73 -4.19 8.29
N GLY A 61 -7.48 -5.21 7.47
CA GLY A 61 -7.59 -6.62 7.88
C GLY A 61 -6.67 -6.97 9.05
N LEU A 62 -5.39 -6.60 8.98
CA LEU A 62 -4.42 -6.83 10.06
C LEU A 62 -4.81 -6.16 11.40
N ARG A 63 -5.53 -5.02 11.32
CA ARG A 63 -6.02 -4.29 12.50
C ARG A 63 -7.36 -4.81 13.01
N GLY A 64 -7.99 -5.77 12.32
CA GLY A 64 -9.32 -6.27 12.66
C GLY A 64 -10.41 -5.20 12.55
N VAL A 65 -10.24 -4.23 11.64
CA VAL A 65 -11.26 -3.21 11.36
C VAL A 65 -11.95 -3.50 10.03
N GLU A 66 -13.07 -2.83 9.78
CA GLU A 66 -13.80 -2.94 8.52
C GLU A 66 -12.87 -2.64 7.33
N ILE A 67 -12.85 -3.56 6.37
CA ILE A 67 -12.07 -3.41 5.14
C ILE A 67 -12.78 -2.38 4.25
N PRO A 68 -12.11 -1.29 3.84
CA PRO A 68 -12.73 -0.26 3.02
C PRO A 68 -13.02 -0.78 1.61
N GLU A 69 -14.04 -0.18 0.98
CA GLU A 69 -14.28 -0.36 -0.46
C GLU A 69 -13.06 0.08 -1.28
N PRO A 70 -12.73 -0.64 -2.38
CA PRO A 70 -11.60 -0.27 -3.22
C PRO A 70 -11.69 1.17 -3.71
N LEU A 71 -10.55 1.88 -3.66
CA LEU A 71 -10.47 3.26 -4.10
C LEU A 71 -10.78 3.34 -5.61
N ARG A 72 -11.64 4.28 -5.97
CA ARG A 72 -11.99 4.53 -7.38
C ARG A 72 -11.07 5.60 -7.95
N PRO A 73 -10.23 5.30 -8.96
CA PRO A 73 -9.29 6.30 -9.50
C PRO A 73 -9.96 7.55 -10.06
N ALA A 74 -11.20 7.42 -10.56
CA ALA A 74 -11.99 8.56 -11.03
C ALA A 74 -12.31 9.59 -9.93
N GLY A 75 -12.27 9.21 -8.66
CA GLY A 75 -12.45 10.12 -7.52
C GLY A 75 -11.20 10.93 -7.18
N PHE A 76 -10.05 10.63 -7.79
CA PHE A 76 -8.76 11.27 -7.53
C PHE A 76 -8.32 12.11 -8.73
N ALA A 77 -8.94 13.28 -8.91
CA ALA A 77 -8.63 14.17 -10.01
C ALA A 77 -7.30 14.94 -9.81
N ASP A 78 -6.84 15.08 -8.57
CA ASP A 78 -5.68 15.89 -8.22
C ASP A 78 -4.62 15.08 -7.45
N ARG A 79 -3.34 15.42 -7.63
CA ARG A 79 -2.22 14.72 -6.97
C ARG A 79 -2.17 14.99 -5.47
N ALA A 80 -2.66 16.14 -5.01
CA ALA A 80 -2.59 16.49 -3.60
C ALA A 80 -3.52 15.60 -2.75
N SER A 81 -4.71 15.28 -3.25
CA SER A 81 -5.65 14.36 -2.61
C SER A 81 -5.15 12.92 -2.63
N ILE A 82 -4.51 12.49 -3.71
CA ILE A 82 -3.81 11.19 -3.77
C ILE A 82 -2.73 11.14 -2.69
N ARG A 83 -1.85 12.16 -2.63
CA ARG A 83 -0.76 12.19 -1.65
C ARG A 83 -1.29 12.22 -0.22
N ALA A 84 -2.32 13.03 0.06
CA ALA A 84 -2.95 13.11 1.38
C ALA A 84 -3.57 11.78 1.81
N LYS A 85 -4.27 11.07 0.91
CA LYS A 85 -4.80 9.74 1.21
C LYS A 85 -3.67 8.75 1.46
N TRP A 86 -2.63 8.77 0.63
CA TRP A 86 -1.49 7.85 0.78
C TRP A 86 -0.74 8.11 2.09
N ASP A 87 -0.55 9.37 2.49
CA ASP A 87 0.07 9.73 3.78
C ASP A 87 -0.76 9.24 4.98
N SER A 88 -2.09 9.33 4.90
CA SER A 88 -2.99 8.79 5.93
C SER A 88 -2.90 7.27 6.06
N VAL A 89 -2.80 6.56 4.93
CA VAL A 89 -2.62 5.10 4.92
C VAL A 89 -1.25 4.74 5.46
N GLU A 90 -0.19 5.42 5.00
CA GLU A 90 1.19 5.22 5.48
C GLU A 90 1.28 5.42 7.00
N GLN A 91 0.64 6.46 7.56
CA GLN A 91 0.62 6.70 9.00
C GLN A 91 -0.03 5.54 9.77
N THR A 92 -1.13 5.00 9.24
CA THR A 92 -1.81 3.83 9.80
C THR A 92 -0.89 2.60 9.79
N MET A 93 -0.19 2.38 8.68
CA MET A 93 0.75 1.27 8.54
C MET A 93 1.91 1.40 9.52
N ARG A 94 2.50 2.61 9.63
CA ARG A 94 3.57 2.90 10.59
C ARG A 94 3.14 2.67 12.03
N ALA A 95 1.92 3.06 12.39
CA ALA A 95 1.37 2.81 13.73
C ALA A 95 1.26 1.31 14.04
N TYR A 96 0.77 0.51 13.08
CA TYR A 96 0.70 -0.95 13.22
C TYR A 96 2.11 -1.57 13.37
N LEU A 97 3.06 -1.19 12.49
CA LEU A 97 4.43 -1.69 12.51
C LEU A 97 5.20 -1.28 13.78
N ALA A 98 4.91 -0.11 14.36
CA ALA A 98 5.48 0.31 15.62
C ALA A 98 5.06 -0.63 16.77
N ALA A 99 3.78 -1.02 16.81
CA ALA A 99 3.23 -1.92 17.83
C ALA A 99 3.52 -3.42 17.58
N LEU A 100 4.01 -3.79 16.39
CA LEU A 100 4.27 -5.18 16.01
C LEU A 100 5.31 -5.84 16.93
N ARG A 101 4.98 -7.02 17.44
CA ARG A 101 5.88 -7.86 18.26
C ARG A 101 6.15 -9.19 17.55
N ASP A 102 7.23 -9.85 17.96
CA ASP A 102 7.67 -11.11 17.34
C ASP A 102 6.64 -12.23 17.48
N ASP A 103 5.91 -12.29 18.60
CA ASP A 103 4.84 -13.26 18.86
C ASP A 103 3.66 -13.11 17.89
N MET A 104 3.30 -11.86 17.56
CA MET A 104 2.15 -11.55 16.69
C MET A 104 2.34 -12.03 15.25
N LEU A 105 3.57 -12.29 14.81
CA LEU A 105 3.87 -12.65 13.42
C LEU A 105 3.16 -13.93 12.96
N PHE A 106 2.76 -14.79 13.91
CA PHE A 106 2.12 -16.07 13.65
C PHE A 106 0.60 -16.06 13.91
N ASP A 107 0.04 -14.91 14.30
CA ASP A 107 -1.40 -14.75 14.45
C ASP A 107 -2.09 -14.80 13.08
N LYS A 108 -3.36 -15.25 13.07
CA LYS A 108 -4.26 -15.27 11.90
C LYS A 108 -5.40 -14.25 12.12
N PRO A 109 -5.16 -12.94 11.87
CA PRO A 109 -6.13 -11.90 12.21
C PRO A 109 -7.23 -11.72 11.16
N LEU A 110 -7.15 -12.42 10.03
CA LEU A 110 -8.06 -12.23 8.91
C LEU A 110 -9.24 -13.19 8.97
N ASP A 111 -10.33 -12.78 8.34
CA ASP A 111 -11.53 -13.58 8.11
C ASP A 111 -11.70 -13.89 6.61
N GLY A 112 -12.68 -14.73 6.27
CA GLY A 112 -13.04 -15.01 4.87
C GLY A 112 -12.05 -15.92 4.14
N GLU A 113 -11.76 -15.58 2.88
CA GLU A 113 -10.88 -16.40 2.01
C GLU A 113 -9.42 -16.40 2.49
N ASP A 114 -8.98 -15.31 3.11
CA ASP A 114 -7.60 -15.12 3.56
C ASP A 114 -7.35 -15.51 5.02
N LYS A 115 -8.35 -16.12 5.69
CA LYS A 115 -8.31 -16.45 7.13
C LYS A 115 -7.13 -17.33 7.56
N ASP A 116 -6.51 -18.04 6.62
CA ASP A 116 -5.40 -18.93 6.90
C ASP A 116 -4.02 -18.27 6.78
N LEU A 117 -3.97 -17.03 6.30
CA LEU A 117 -2.75 -16.23 6.27
C LEU A 117 -2.38 -15.77 7.68
N ILE A 118 -1.10 -15.91 8.00
CA ILE A 118 -0.52 -15.34 9.21
C ILE A 118 0.06 -13.95 8.95
N VAL A 119 0.15 -13.13 10.00
CA VAL A 119 0.58 -11.72 9.90
C VAL A 119 1.83 -11.53 9.05
N TRP A 120 2.88 -12.34 9.25
CA TRP A 120 4.12 -12.16 8.49
C TRP A 120 3.96 -12.41 6.99
N GLN A 121 3.06 -13.34 6.59
CA GLN A 121 2.78 -13.62 5.17
C GLN A 121 2.09 -12.44 4.51
N VAL A 122 1.12 -11.83 5.22
CA VAL A 122 0.42 -10.62 4.76
C VAL A 122 1.39 -9.46 4.62
N LEU A 123 2.23 -9.22 5.63
CA LEU A 123 3.24 -8.16 5.60
C LEU A 123 4.22 -8.32 4.43
N LEU A 124 4.67 -9.56 4.16
CA LEU A 124 5.54 -9.84 3.02
C LEU A 124 4.81 -9.65 1.69
N HIS A 125 3.54 -10.08 1.60
CA HIS A 125 2.70 -9.89 0.42
C HIS A 125 2.60 -8.40 0.06
N VAL A 126 2.31 -7.53 1.03
CA VAL A 126 2.18 -6.08 0.81
C VAL A 126 3.45 -5.48 0.23
N VAL A 127 4.63 -5.78 0.81
CA VAL A 127 5.90 -5.25 0.32
C VAL A 127 6.25 -5.78 -1.09
N ASN A 128 5.97 -7.07 -1.34
CA ASN A 128 6.21 -7.69 -2.64
C ASN A 128 5.28 -7.13 -3.73
N HIS A 129 3.99 -6.99 -3.42
CA HIS A 129 3.01 -6.34 -4.29
C HIS A 129 3.43 -4.90 -4.58
N GLY A 130 3.87 -4.14 -3.57
CA GLY A 130 4.42 -2.80 -3.79
C GLY A 130 5.62 -2.80 -4.72
N THR A 131 6.50 -3.79 -4.64
CA THR A 131 7.68 -3.91 -5.51
C THR A 131 7.28 -4.17 -6.96
N ASP A 132 6.35 -5.11 -7.17
CA ASP A 132 5.82 -5.44 -8.49
C ASP A 132 5.13 -4.23 -9.15
N HIS A 133 4.25 -3.53 -8.42
CA HIS A 133 3.49 -2.41 -8.96
C HIS A 133 4.31 -1.12 -9.17
N ARG A 134 5.52 -1.03 -8.59
CA ARG A 134 6.47 0.07 -8.80
C ARG A 134 7.36 -0.12 -10.03
N ALA A 135 7.58 -1.36 -10.49
CA ALA A 135 8.42 -1.70 -11.63
C ALA A 135 7.78 -1.28 -12.97
#